data_AF-A0A2P5VTJ7-F1
#
_entry.id   AF-A0A2P5VTJ7-F1
#
_cell.length_a   1.000
_cell.length_b   1.000
_cell.length_c   1.000
_cell.angle_alpha   90.00
_cell.angle_beta   90.00
_cell.angle_gamma   90.00
#
_symmetry.space_group_name_H-M   'P 1'
#
loop_
_entity.id
_entity.type
_entity.pdbx_description
1 polymer ?
#
loop_
_entity_poly.entity_id
_entity_poly.type
_entity_poly.pdbx_seq_one_letter_code
_entity_poly.pdbx_strand_id
1 'polypeptide(L)'
;MGLPWYRVHTLVLNDPGRLLSVHIMHTALVAGWAGSMALYELAIFDPSDPVLDPMWRQERRKCESLWGCFCNWITSTENRLYIRWFGVLMIPTLLTTTYVFIIAFIVAPLVDIDGTREPVSGSLLYENNIISGAIIPTSTAIGLHFHPIWEAASVDEWLYNGACYMGREWELSFCLGMRPWIAVAYSAPVAAAIVFLLIYPIGQGSFSDGMPLGISGTFNFMIVFQAEHNILMHLFHKLGVVGVFGGSLFSVMHGSLVTSSLIRETTENESANEGYRFSKEEETYNILTNGIDCW
;
A
#
# COMPACT_ATOMS: atom_id res chain seq x y z
N MET A 1 4.03 -18.53 34.09
CA MET A 1 2.76 -17.90 33.71
C MET A 1 2.98 -17.21 32.37
N GLY A 2 2.22 -17.56 31.32
CA GLY A 2 2.41 -17.00 29.98
C GLY A 2 1.57 -15.75 29.76
N LEU A 3 2.15 -14.70 29.18
CA LEU A 3 1.44 -13.45 28.87
C LEU A 3 0.44 -13.66 27.71
N PRO A 4 -0.84 -13.24 27.83
CA PRO A 4 -1.86 -13.52 26.82
C PRO A 4 -1.52 -13.04 25.40
N TRP A 5 -0.82 -11.91 25.25
CA TRP A 5 -0.43 -11.37 23.94
C TRP A 5 0.51 -12.31 23.17
N TYR A 6 1.40 -13.05 23.86
CA TYR A 6 2.33 -13.98 23.22
C TYR A 6 1.60 -15.14 22.52
N ARG A 7 0.44 -15.57 23.05
CA ARG A 7 -0.46 -16.53 22.38
C ARG A 7 -1.11 -15.96 21.12
N VAL A 8 -1.41 -14.66 21.09
CA VAL A 8 -2.02 -14.02 19.90
C VAL A 8 -1.02 -14.04 18.74
N HIS A 9 0.25 -13.70 18.98
CA HIS A 9 1.28 -13.72 17.93
C HIS A 9 1.59 -15.13 17.42
N THR A 10 1.62 -16.15 18.30
CA THR A 10 1.80 -17.55 17.85
C THR A 10 0.59 -18.11 17.09
N LEU A 11 -0.62 -17.58 17.32
CA LEU A 11 -1.82 -17.92 16.52
C LEU A 11 -1.87 -17.21 15.15
N VAL A 12 -1.12 -16.12 14.95
CA VAL A 12 -1.01 -15.44 13.64
C VAL A 12 -0.07 -16.18 12.68
N LEU A 13 0.93 -16.91 13.20
CA LEU A 13 1.94 -17.60 12.37
C LEU A 13 1.45 -18.89 11.69
N ASN A 14 0.39 -19.53 12.21
CA ASN A 14 -0.09 -20.83 11.73
C ASN A 14 -1.35 -20.75 10.83
N ASP A 15 -1.81 -19.55 10.49
CA ASP A 15 -3.13 -19.33 9.88
C ASP A 15 -3.04 -18.25 8.77
N PRO A 16 -2.96 -18.63 7.49
CA PRO A 16 -2.72 -17.68 6.39
C PRO A 16 -3.83 -16.62 6.24
N GLY A 17 -5.04 -16.90 6.74
CA GLY A 17 -6.12 -15.90 6.80
C GLY A 17 -5.79 -14.69 7.68
N ARG A 18 -4.88 -14.83 8.65
CA ARG A 18 -4.46 -13.72 9.53
C ARG A 18 -3.40 -12.82 8.91
N LEU A 19 -2.58 -13.35 8.00
CA LEU A 19 -1.65 -12.53 7.22
C LEU A 19 -2.42 -11.70 6.17
N LEU A 20 -3.43 -12.32 5.54
CA LEU A 20 -4.43 -11.59 4.75
C LEU A 20 -5.18 -10.54 5.60
N SER A 21 -5.52 -10.85 6.86
CA SER A 21 -6.16 -9.89 7.76
C SER A 21 -5.32 -8.64 7.99
N VAL A 22 -3.99 -8.73 8.20
CA VAL A 22 -3.12 -7.54 8.33
C VAL A 22 -3.13 -6.69 7.04
N HIS A 23 -3.15 -7.33 5.86
CA HIS A 23 -3.35 -6.63 4.59
C HIS A 23 -4.75 -5.96 4.51
N ILE A 24 -5.80 -6.65 4.95
CA ILE A 24 -7.17 -6.11 5.02
C ILE A 24 -7.26 -4.94 6.02
N MET A 25 -6.55 -4.97 7.15
CA MET A 25 -6.51 -3.85 8.11
C MET A 25 -5.85 -2.60 7.49
N HIS A 26 -4.82 -2.79 6.67
CA HIS A 26 -4.18 -1.72 5.89
C HIS A 26 -5.15 -1.18 4.82
N THR A 27 -5.84 -2.07 4.08
CA THR A 27 -6.92 -1.71 3.15
C THR A 27 -8.10 -1.05 3.86
N ALA A 28 -8.41 -1.39 5.11
CA ALA A 28 -9.53 -0.85 5.88
C ALA A 28 -9.28 0.58 6.37
N LEU A 29 -8.02 0.96 6.60
CA LEU A 29 -7.64 2.36 6.82
C LEU A 29 -7.92 3.19 5.55
N VAL A 30 -7.49 2.68 4.39
CA VAL A 30 -7.71 3.32 3.08
C VAL A 30 -9.20 3.36 2.73
N ALA A 31 -9.94 2.27 2.93
CA ALA A 31 -11.36 2.15 2.62
C ALA A 31 -12.25 2.96 3.58
N GLY A 32 -11.92 3.03 4.87
CA GLY A 32 -12.62 3.89 5.83
C GLY A 32 -12.48 5.38 5.50
N TRP A 33 -11.29 5.80 5.05
CA TRP A 33 -11.04 7.19 4.66
C TRP A 33 -11.60 7.51 3.27
N ALA A 34 -11.42 6.62 2.28
CA ALA A 34 -12.00 6.79 0.95
C ALA A 34 -13.54 6.71 0.96
N GLY A 35 -14.13 5.83 1.77
CA GLY A 35 -15.58 5.69 1.91
C GLY A 35 -16.23 6.89 2.59
N SER A 36 -15.60 7.47 3.62
CA SER A 36 -16.08 8.72 4.23
C SER A 36 -15.94 9.93 3.29
N MET A 37 -14.88 10.02 2.49
CA MET A 37 -14.74 11.03 1.43
C MET A 37 -15.68 10.80 0.23
N ALA A 38 -16.06 9.55 -0.05
CA ALA A 38 -17.09 9.24 -1.05
C ALA A 38 -18.46 9.74 -0.59
N LEU A 39 -18.87 9.38 0.64
CA LEU A 39 -20.14 9.78 1.25
C LEU A 39 -20.25 11.29 1.47
N TYR A 40 -19.19 11.95 1.94
CA TYR A 40 -19.19 13.39 2.22
C TYR A 40 -19.65 14.22 1.02
N GLU A 41 -19.19 13.90 -0.20
CA GLU A 41 -19.57 14.67 -1.38
C GLU A 41 -20.65 14.04 -2.24
N LEU A 42 -21.05 12.79 -2.05
CA LEU A 42 -22.36 12.37 -2.56
C LEU A 42 -23.49 13.23 -1.94
N ALA A 43 -23.25 13.76 -0.74
CA ALA A 43 -24.11 14.75 -0.08
C ALA A 43 -23.87 16.23 -0.47
N ILE A 44 -22.83 16.58 -1.25
CA ILE A 44 -22.57 17.96 -1.72
C ILE A 44 -22.27 18.10 -3.23
N PHE A 45 -22.52 17.05 -4.03
CA PHE A 45 -22.24 17.03 -5.46
C PHE A 45 -23.24 17.89 -6.25
N ASP A 46 -22.75 19.00 -6.81
CA ASP A 46 -23.46 19.75 -7.85
C ASP A 46 -22.99 19.27 -9.24
N PRO A 47 -23.86 18.65 -10.07
CA PRO A 47 -23.52 18.26 -11.45
C PRO A 47 -23.31 19.46 -12.40
N SER A 48 -23.47 20.70 -11.90
CA SER A 48 -23.36 21.95 -12.67
C SER A 48 -21.99 22.64 -12.55
N ASP A 49 -21.06 22.14 -11.71
CA ASP A 49 -19.80 22.82 -11.41
C ASP A 49 -18.86 22.88 -12.65
N PRO A 50 -18.52 24.08 -13.17
CA PRO A 50 -17.61 24.22 -14.32
C PRO A 50 -16.16 23.79 -14.04
N VAL A 51 -15.77 23.55 -12.78
CA VAL A 51 -14.48 22.92 -12.44
C VAL A 51 -14.40 21.47 -12.97
N LEU A 52 -15.55 20.86 -13.28
CA LEU A 52 -15.66 19.47 -13.76
C LEU A 52 -15.75 19.32 -15.28
N ASP A 53 -15.72 20.39 -16.10
CA ASP A 53 -15.76 20.25 -17.58
C ASP A 53 -14.46 19.62 -18.12
N PRO A 54 -14.46 18.39 -18.67
CA PRO A 54 -13.22 17.66 -18.91
C PRO A 54 -12.45 18.18 -20.13
N MET A 55 -11.14 18.45 -19.94
CA MET A 55 -10.20 18.77 -21.02
C MET A 55 -10.19 17.73 -22.17
N TRP A 56 -10.68 16.51 -21.95
CA TRP A 56 -10.82 15.44 -22.94
C TRP A 56 -11.78 15.77 -24.11
N ARG A 57 -12.50 16.90 -24.08
CA ARG A 57 -13.10 17.47 -25.32
C ARG A 57 -12.05 17.88 -26.36
N GLN A 58 -10.79 18.09 -25.96
CA GLN A 58 -9.71 18.49 -26.86
C GLN A 58 -9.15 17.30 -27.67
N GLU A 59 -9.84 17.02 -28.77
CA GLU A 59 -9.29 16.52 -30.04
C GLU A 59 -8.70 15.10 -30.05
N ARG A 60 -9.44 14.16 -30.68
CA ARG A 60 -8.82 13.01 -31.37
C ARG A 60 -8.02 13.50 -32.58
N ARG A 61 -6.83 14.06 -32.34
CA ARG A 61 -5.89 14.44 -33.41
C ARG A 61 -5.45 13.21 -34.19
N LYS A 62 -5.35 13.34 -35.52
CA LYS A 62 -4.79 12.28 -36.37
C LYS A 62 -3.31 12.08 -36.05
N CYS A 63 -2.84 10.85 -36.24
CA CYS A 63 -1.46 10.45 -35.97
C CYS A 63 -0.51 10.97 -37.08
N GLU A 64 -0.06 12.22 -36.96
CA GLU A 64 0.81 12.87 -37.95
C GLU A 64 2.31 12.67 -37.67
N SER A 65 2.68 12.15 -36.49
CA SER A 65 4.07 11.83 -36.14
C SER A 65 4.18 10.65 -35.18
N LEU A 66 5.34 9.97 -35.19
CA LEU A 66 5.65 8.87 -34.26
C LEU A 66 5.50 9.28 -32.79
N TRP A 67 5.91 10.50 -32.43
CA TRP A 67 5.73 11.04 -31.08
C TRP A 67 4.26 11.22 -30.71
N GLY A 68 3.43 11.72 -31.63
CA GLY A 68 1.98 11.78 -31.44
C GLY A 68 1.36 10.40 -31.20
N CYS A 69 1.82 9.38 -31.93
CA CYS A 69 1.34 8.01 -31.76
C CYS A 69 1.82 7.37 -30.45
N PHE A 70 3.05 7.64 -30.00
CA PHE A 70 3.53 7.25 -28.69
C PHE A 70 2.71 7.89 -27.56
N CYS A 71 2.51 9.21 -27.61
CA CYS A 71 1.69 9.94 -26.64
C CYS A 71 0.26 9.39 -26.56
N ASN A 72 -0.40 9.20 -27.72
CA ASN A 72 -1.75 8.63 -27.79
C ASN A 72 -1.81 7.18 -27.27
N TRP A 73 -0.75 6.40 -27.42
CA TRP A 73 -0.69 5.03 -26.90
C TRP A 73 -0.54 5.01 -25.38
N ILE A 74 0.38 5.79 -24.80
CA ILE A 74 0.59 5.78 -23.34
C ILE A 74 -0.60 6.38 -22.57
N THR A 75 -1.30 7.38 -23.12
CA THR A 75 -2.49 7.99 -22.49
C THR A 75 -3.77 7.17 -22.66
N SER A 76 -3.78 6.14 -23.53
CA SER A 76 -4.99 5.39 -23.86
C SER A 76 -5.61 4.67 -22.66
N THR A 77 -6.91 4.89 -22.48
CA THR A 77 -7.80 4.19 -21.53
C THR A 77 -8.05 2.73 -21.91
N GLU A 78 -7.88 2.38 -23.19
CA GLU A 78 -8.14 1.04 -23.72
C GLU A 78 -7.00 0.05 -23.40
N ASN A 79 -5.90 0.53 -22.80
CA ASN A 79 -4.81 -0.33 -22.34
C ASN A 79 -5.27 -1.18 -21.15
N ARG A 80 -5.20 -2.52 -21.27
CA ARG A 80 -5.59 -3.48 -20.22
C ARG A 80 -4.94 -3.20 -18.85
N LEU A 81 -3.75 -2.58 -18.85
CA LEU A 81 -3.19 -1.89 -17.70
C LEU A 81 -2.81 -0.47 -18.15
N TYR A 82 -3.44 0.54 -17.56
CA TYR A 82 -3.16 1.94 -17.83
C TYR A 82 -1.70 2.32 -17.53
N ILE A 83 -1.07 3.13 -18.38
CA ILE A 83 0.34 3.51 -18.30
C ILE A 83 0.46 5.00 -17.95
N ARG A 84 0.34 5.85 -18.98
CA ARG A 84 0.54 7.31 -18.96
C ARG A 84 1.87 7.74 -18.32
N TRP A 85 2.05 9.02 -18.00
CA TRP A 85 3.37 9.60 -17.73
C TRP A 85 3.96 9.08 -16.42
N PHE A 86 3.15 8.91 -15.37
CA PHE A 86 3.62 8.27 -14.15
C PHE A 86 3.94 6.78 -14.35
N GLY A 87 3.23 6.08 -15.24
CA GLY A 87 3.52 4.68 -15.58
C GLY A 87 4.86 4.46 -16.28
N VAL A 88 5.30 5.42 -17.11
CA VAL A 88 6.62 5.38 -17.78
C VAL A 88 7.78 5.31 -16.77
N LEU A 89 7.65 5.97 -15.62
CA LEU A 89 8.61 5.83 -14.52
C LEU A 89 8.31 4.59 -13.68
N MET A 90 7.07 4.44 -13.20
CA MET A 90 6.66 3.38 -12.26
C MET A 90 6.99 1.96 -12.73
N ILE A 91 6.81 1.65 -14.02
CA ILE A 91 6.95 0.28 -14.54
C ILE A 91 8.40 -0.22 -14.47
N PRO A 92 9.40 0.41 -15.14
CA PRO A 92 10.77 -0.08 -15.11
C PRO A 92 11.34 -0.08 -13.68
N THR A 93 10.94 0.89 -12.85
CA THR A 93 11.48 1.01 -11.50
C THR A 93 10.92 -0.06 -10.55
N LEU A 94 9.60 -0.28 -10.49
CA LEU A 94 9.03 -1.37 -9.69
C LEU A 94 9.48 -2.76 -10.17
N LEU A 95 9.66 -2.95 -11.48
CA LEU A 95 10.21 -4.20 -12.02
C LEU A 95 11.64 -4.44 -11.54
N THR A 96 12.47 -3.39 -11.55
CA THR A 96 13.86 -3.45 -11.06
C THR A 96 13.89 -3.80 -9.57
N THR A 97 13.11 -3.10 -8.74
CA THR A 97 13.03 -3.37 -7.29
C THR A 97 12.54 -4.78 -7.00
N THR A 98 11.47 -5.23 -7.68
CA THR A 98 10.92 -6.58 -7.49
C THR A 98 11.92 -7.65 -7.87
N TYR A 99 12.64 -7.48 -8.99
CA TYR A 99 13.64 -8.45 -9.45
C TYR A 99 14.84 -8.53 -8.50
N VAL A 100 15.39 -7.38 -8.08
CA VAL A 100 16.50 -7.30 -7.11
C VAL A 100 16.07 -7.85 -5.75
N PHE A 101 14.86 -7.54 -5.28
CA PHE A 101 14.31 -8.07 -4.02
C PHE A 101 14.23 -9.60 -4.04
N ILE A 102 13.63 -10.18 -5.09
CA ILE A 102 13.49 -11.64 -5.21
C ILE A 102 14.85 -12.33 -5.25
N ILE A 103 15.81 -11.80 -6.01
CA ILE A 103 17.17 -12.37 -6.06
C ILE A 103 17.85 -12.27 -4.70
N ALA A 104 17.86 -11.08 -4.09
CA ALA A 104 18.53 -10.87 -2.80
C ALA A 104 17.93 -11.77 -1.69
N PHE A 105 16.61 -11.87 -1.60
CA PHE A 105 15.93 -12.70 -0.61
C PHE A 105 16.25 -14.21 -0.78
N ILE A 106 16.54 -14.67 -2.00
CA ILE A 106 16.90 -16.08 -2.24
C ILE A 106 18.41 -16.32 -2.08
N VAL A 107 19.29 -15.47 -2.64
CA VAL A 107 20.72 -15.78 -2.81
C VAL A 107 21.72 -14.79 -2.20
N ALA A 108 21.30 -13.70 -1.56
CA ALA A 108 22.25 -12.71 -1.04
C ALA A 108 23.23 -13.31 -0.01
N PRO A 109 24.53 -12.99 -0.07
CA PRO A 109 25.50 -13.36 0.96
C PRO A 109 25.21 -12.62 2.28
N LEU A 110 25.92 -13.00 3.34
CA LEU A 110 25.79 -12.39 4.66
C LEU A 110 26.25 -10.92 4.63
N VAL A 111 25.61 -10.06 5.43
CA VAL A 111 25.82 -8.59 5.42
C VAL A 111 26.23 -8.09 6.81
N ASP A 112 27.32 -7.33 6.89
CA ASP A 112 27.86 -6.70 8.11
C ASP A 112 27.09 -5.41 8.43
N ILE A 113 25.90 -5.55 9.05
CA ILE A 113 24.97 -4.45 9.32
C ILE A 113 25.56 -3.38 10.25
N ASP A 114 26.29 -3.77 11.30
CA ASP A 114 26.82 -2.83 12.30
C ASP A 114 28.21 -2.28 11.92
N GLY A 115 28.84 -2.82 10.86
CA GLY A 115 30.23 -2.49 10.49
C GLY A 115 31.28 -3.08 11.45
N THR A 116 30.87 -4.01 12.32
CA THR A 116 31.70 -4.67 13.34
C THR A 116 32.48 -5.87 12.79
N ARG A 117 32.18 -6.29 11.55
CA ARG A 117 32.60 -7.54 10.90
C ARG A 117 31.93 -8.79 11.46
N GLU A 118 30.70 -8.65 11.95
CA GLU A 118 29.83 -9.76 12.36
C GLU A 118 28.66 -9.90 11.37
N PRO A 119 28.85 -10.58 10.23
CA PRO A 119 27.91 -10.54 9.12
C PRO A 119 26.68 -11.43 9.35
N VAL A 120 25.49 -10.88 9.11
CA VAL A 120 24.18 -11.51 9.34
C VAL A 120 23.68 -12.23 8.09
N SER A 121 23.20 -13.46 8.21
CA SER A 121 22.51 -14.18 7.13
C SER A 121 21.06 -13.73 6.98
N GLY A 122 20.69 -13.25 5.79
CA GLY A 122 19.33 -12.83 5.46
C GLY A 122 18.58 -13.69 4.44
N SER A 123 19.27 -14.47 3.60
CA SER A 123 18.67 -15.12 2.42
C SER A 123 18.43 -16.62 2.56
N LEU A 124 17.51 -17.15 1.75
CA LEU A 124 17.05 -18.55 1.84
C LEU A 124 18.14 -19.60 1.57
N LEU A 125 19.11 -19.33 0.69
CA LEU A 125 20.24 -20.25 0.46
C LEU A 125 21.21 -20.31 1.64
N TYR A 126 21.22 -19.30 2.52
CA TYR A 126 22.01 -19.28 3.75
C TYR A 126 21.13 -19.61 4.97
N GLU A 127 20.38 -20.71 4.84
CA GLU A 127 19.59 -21.42 5.87
C GLU A 127 18.40 -20.65 6.48
N ASN A 128 17.98 -19.53 5.90
CA ASN A 128 16.75 -18.85 6.32
C ASN A 128 15.48 -19.51 5.77
N ASN A 129 14.37 -19.30 6.48
CA ASN A 129 13.01 -19.57 6.00
C ASN A 129 12.25 -18.24 5.76
N ILE A 130 11.00 -18.31 5.29
CA ILE A 130 10.18 -17.13 4.96
C ILE A 130 9.97 -16.16 6.15
N ILE A 131 10.01 -16.64 7.39
CA ILE A 131 9.85 -15.82 8.59
C ILE A 131 11.18 -15.18 9.02
N SER A 132 12.27 -15.96 9.03
CA SER A 132 13.59 -15.47 9.46
C SER A 132 14.31 -14.64 8.39
N GLY A 133 14.04 -14.92 7.12
CA GLY A 133 14.66 -14.24 5.99
C GLY A 133 14.31 -12.76 5.91
N ALA A 134 15.30 -11.96 5.52
CA ALA A 134 15.21 -10.52 5.34
C ALA A 134 16.30 -10.04 4.38
N ILE A 135 16.03 -8.99 3.61
CA ILE A 135 17.13 -8.19 3.06
C ILE A 135 17.64 -7.31 4.20
N ILE A 136 18.90 -7.56 4.59
CA ILE A 136 19.60 -6.84 5.66
C ILE A 136 19.92 -5.41 5.18
N PRO A 137 19.74 -4.38 6.03
CA PRO A 137 20.16 -3.02 5.74
C PRO A 137 21.66 -2.87 5.42
N THR A 138 22.03 -1.73 4.83
CA THR A 138 23.42 -1.37 4.56
C THR A 138 24.21 -1.11 5.84
N SER A 139 25.50 -1.44 5.82
CA SER A 139 26.41 -1.30 6.97
C SER A 139 26.43 0.10 7.59
N THR A 140 26.51 0.21 8.92
CA THR A 140 26.76 1.48 9.63
C THR A 140 28.07 2.14 9.21
N ALA A 141 29.03 1.38 8.68
CA ALA A 141 30.25 1.91 8.07
C ALA A 141 30.00 2.77 6.80
N ILE A 142 28.81 2.67 6.20
CA ILE A 142 28.33 3.50 5.09
C ILE A 142 27.51 4.70 5.61
N GLY A 143 26.75 4.52 6.70
CA GLY A 143 25.94 5.58 7.28
C GLY A 143 24.86 6.09 6.32
N LEU A 144 24.86 7.40 6.03
CA LEU A 144 24.01 8.04 5.03
C LEU A 144 24.70 8.28 3.68
N HIS A 145 25.91 7.77 3.45
CA HIS A 145 26.50 7.84 2.12
C HIS A 145 25.59 7.09 1.13
N PHE A 146 25.24 7.77 0.04
CA PHE A 146 24.62 7.10 -1.10
C PHE A 146 25.62 6.05 -1.57
N HIS A 147 25.30 4.77 -1.37
CA HIS A 147 26.20 3.66 -1.70
C HIS A 147 25.58 2.74 -2.76
N PRO A 148 25.36 3.27 -3.97
CA PRO A 148 24.89 2.49 -5.09
C PRO A 148 25.97 1.55 -5.63
N ILE A 149 25.62 0.79 -6.68
CA ILE A 149 26.52 -0.16 -7.35
C ILE A 149 27.76 0.52 -7.98
N TRP A 150 27.76 1.85 -8.16
CA TRP A 150 28.88 2.64 -8.69
C TRP A 150 29.79 3.32 -7.68
N GLU A 151 29.32 3.58 -6.46
CA GLU A 151 30.21 3.74 -5.31
C GLU A 151 31.02 2.44 -5.10
N ALA A 152 30.46 1.30 -5.55
CA ALA A 152 31.11 -0.01 -5.74
C ALA A 152 31.45 -0.37 -7.22
N ALA A 153 31.74 0.63 -8.06
CA ALA A 153 32.31 0.56 -9.42
C ALA A 153 31.44 0.52 -10.73
N SER A 154 30.10 0.33 -10.78
CA SER A 154 29.20 0.77 -11.92
C SER A 154 27.67 0.56 -11.68
N VAL A 155 26.64 1.29 -12.17
CA VAL A 155 26.39 2.61 -12.83
C VAL A 155 24.91 3.06 -12.55
N ASP A 156 24.66 4.38 -12.53
CA ASP A 156 23.49 5.26 -12.15
C ASP A 156 22.01 4.84 -12.45
N GLU A 157 20.93 5.25 -11.75
CA GLU A 157 20.62 6.06 -10.51
C GLU A 157 19.20 5.69 -9.96
N TRP A 158 18.83 5.99 -8.67
CA TRP A 158 17.43 5.77 -8.18
C TRP A 158 16.94 6.49 -6.89
N LEU A 159 15.92 7.40 -6.96
CA LEU A 159 15.11 7.84 -5.78
C LEU A 159 13.69 8.46 -6.03
N TYR A 160 12.78 7.86 -6.84
CA TYR A 160 11.42 8.44 -7.03
C TYR A 160 10.29 7.45 -7.43
N ASN A 161 9.72 6.67 -6.49
CA ASN A 161 8.96 5.46 -6.87
C ASN A 161 7.57 5.27 -6.22
N GLY A 162 7.43 5.40 -4.90
CA GLY A 162 6.11 5.38 -4.25
C GLY A 162 5.20 6.51 -4.73
N ALA A 163 5.80 7.66 -5.08
CA ALA A 163 5.11 8.80 -5.67
C ALA A 163 4.56 8.51 -7.08
N CYS A 164 5.19 7.65 -7.89
CA CYS A 164 4.71 7.36 -9.24
C CYS A 164 3.45 6.49 -9.25
N TYR A 165 3.32 5.52 -8.33
CA TYR A 165 2.06 4.76 -8.23
C TYR A 165 0.90 5.69 -7.81
N MET A 166 1.11 6.51 -6.77
CA MET A 166 0.14 7.51 -6.31
C MET A 166 -0.24 8.52 -7.41
N GLY A 167 0.76 9.05 -8.12
CA GLY A 167 0.56 9.96 -9.25
C GLY A 167 -0.21 9.31 -10.39
N ARG A 168 -0.02 8.01 -10.64
CA ARG A 168 -0.76 7.24 -11.65
C ARG A 168 -2.23 7.03 -11.26
N GLU A 169 -2.55 6.86 -9.98
CA GLU A 169 -3.95 6.82 -9.51
C GLU A 169 -4.67 8.15 -9.77
N TRP A 170 -4.00 9.27 -9.48
CA TRP A 170 -4.48 10.61 -9.83
C TRP A 170 -4.59 10.82 -11.35
N GLU A 171 -3.59 10.39 -12.12
CA GLU A 171 -3.63 10.50 -13.58
C GLU A 171 -4.78 9.69 -14.18
N LEU A 172 -5.14 8.54 -13.59
CA LEU A 172 -6.27 7.72 -14.04
C LEU A 172 -7.62 8.31 -13.66
N SER A 173 -7.79 8.82 -12.42
CA SER A 173 -9.04 9.44 -12.01
C SER A 173 -9.37 10.66 -12.88
N PHE A 174 -8.39 11.52 -13.14
CA PHE A 174 -8.51 12.64 -14.09
C PHE A 174 -8.74 12.20 -15.55
N CYS A 175 -8.32 10.98 -15.93
CA CYS A 175 -8.60 10.42 -17.26
C CYS A 175 -10.08 10.03 -17.42
N LEU A 176 -10.68 9.52 -16.35
CA LEU A 176 -12.03 8.96 -16.33
C LEU A 176 -13.11 9.96 -15.87
N GLY A 177 -12.74 11.22 -15.59
CA GLY A 177 -13.64 12.19 -14.97
C GLY A 177 -14.02 11.86 -13.51
N MET A 178 -13.27 10.96 -12.87
CA MET A 178 -13.50 10.56 -11.49
C MET A 178 -12.88 11.58 -10.52
N ARG A 179 -13.56 11.79 -9.39
CA ARG A 179 -13.05 12.65 -8.31
C ARG A 179 -11.76 12.07 -7.69
N PRO A 180 -10.76 12.87 -7.23
CA PRO A 180 -9.35 12.43 -7.20
C PRO A 180 -8.78 11.79 -5.91
N TRP A 181 -9.47 11.72 -4.76
CA TRP A 181 -8.80 11.37 -3.46
C TRP A 181 -8.38 9.92 -3.27
N ILE A 182 -8.49 9.01 -4.26
CA ILE A 182 -7.90 7.67 -4.16
C ILE A 182 -6.38 7.80 -3.89
N ALA A 183 -5.70 8.63 -4.68
CA ALA A 183 -4.29 8.96 -4.50
C ALA A 183 -4.00 9.61 -3.12
N VAL A 184 -4.94 10.39 -2.57
CA VAL A 184 -4.79 11.02 -1.25
C VAL A 184 -4.96 10.00 -0.13
N ALA A 185 -5.87 9.04 -0.26
CA ALA A 185 -5.98 7.90 0.66
C ALA A 185 -4.71 7.03 0.62
N TYR A 186 -4.15 6.79 -0.58
CA TYR A 186 -2.89 6.10 -0.79
C TYR A 186 -1.65 6.90 -0.32
N SER A 187 -1.78 8.21 -0.03
CA SER A 187 -0.67 8.99 0.53
C SER A 187 -0.28 8.56 1.94
N ALA A 188 -1.22 8.06 2.75
CA ALA A 188 -0.95 7.59 4.11
C ALA A 188 0.06 6.42 4.18
N PRO A 189 -0.11 5.30 3.43
CA PRO A 189 0.87 4.22 3.42
C PRO A 189 2.20 4.60 2.75
N VAL A 190 2.19 5.47 1.73
CA VAL A 190 3.43 5.98 1.13
C VAL A 190 4.22 6.85 2.12
N ALA A 191 3.55 7.70 2.90
CA ALA A 191 4.17 8.47 3.97
C ALA A 191 4.76 7.56 5.06
N ALA A 192 4.05 6.50 5.47
CA ALA A 192 4.57 5.53 6.43
C ALA A 192 5.84 4.81 5.92
N ALA A 193 5.84 4.37 4.65
CA ALA A 193 7.02 3.77 4.03
C ALA A 193 8.22 4.74 3.97
N ILE A 194 7.98 6.00 3.58
CA ILE A 194 9.01 7.05 3.57
C ILE A 194 9.56 7.32 4.98
N VAL A 195 8.71 7.30 6.01
CA VAL A 195 9.16 7.49 7.41
C VAL A 195 10.15 6.40 7.83
N PHE A 196 9.81 5.12 7.65
CA PHE A 196 10.63 4.01 8.17
C PHE A 196 11.82 3.60 7.28
N LEU A 197 11.78 3.89 5.98
CA LEU A 197 12.83 3.52 5.02
C LEU A 197 13.74 4.68 4.59
N LEU A 198 13.41 5.93 4.96
CA LEU A 198 14.21 7.11 4.58
C LEU A 198 14.35 8.13 5.72
N ILE A 199 13.25 8.63 6.29
CA ILE A 199 13.33 9.73 7.28
C ILE A 199 13.96 9.28 8.60
N TYR A 200 13.61 8.08 9.10
CA TYR A 200 14.20 7.54 10.32
C TYR A 200 15.70 7.25 10.17
N PRO A 201 16.18 6.55 9.11
CA PRO A 201 17.60 6.49 8.76
C PRO A 201 18.32 7.84 8.78
N ILE A 202 17.78 8.84 8.08
CA ILE A 202 18.34 10.20 8.03
C ILE A 202 18.40 10.85 9.43
N GLY A 203 17.42 10.55 10.29
CA GLY A 203 17.38 11.00 11.68
C GLY A 203 18.40 10.36 12.60
N GLN A 204 18.76 9.08 12.39
CA GLN A 204 19.81 8.40 13.18
C GLN A 204 21.22 8.63 12.62
N GLY A 205 21.35 8.95 11.33
CA GLY A 205 22.63 9.10 10.66
C GLY A 205 23.13 7.83 9.96
N SER A 206 22.27 6.81 9.81
CA SER A 206 22.63 5.57 9.11
C SER A 206 21.42 4.85 8.49
N PHE A 207 21.63 4.28 7.30
CA PHE A 207 20.69 3.32 6.71
C PHE A 207 20.71 1.94 7.36
N SER A 208 21.68 1.62 8.24
CA SER A 208 21.65 0.40 9.08
C SER A 208 20.39 0.33 9.94
N ASP A 209 19.94 1.49 10.40
CA ASP A 209 18.86 1.63 11.37
C ASP A 209 17.48 1.70 10.68
N GLY A 210 17.46 1.60 9.34
CA GLY A 210 16.24 1.44 8.56
C GLY A 210 15.59 0.08 8.79
N MET A 211 14.26 0.01 8.69
CA MET A 211 13.53 -1.24 8.90
C MET A 211 13.98 -2.33 7.89
N PRO A 212 14.53 -3.48 8.35
CA PRO A 212 14.96 -4.56 7.46
C PRO A 212 13.79 -5.14 6.68
N LEU A 213 14.03 -5.55 5.42
CA LEU A 213 12.96 -6.03 4.53
C LEU A 213 12.73 -7.54 4.73
N GLY A 214 12.13 -7.91 5.87
CA GLY A 214 11.76 -9.28 6.22
C GLY A 214 11.00 -9.37 7.54
N ILE A 215 10.31 -10.48 7.80
CA ILE A 215 9.32 -10.58 8.89
C ILE A 215 9.98 -10.47 10.28
N SER A 216 11.00 -11.29 10.57
CA SER A 216 11.79 -11.15 11.80
C SER A 216 12.54 -9.81 11.88
N GLY A 217 12.90 -9.23 10.72
CA GLY A 217 13.51 -7.91 10.61
C GLY A 217 12.61 -6.78 11.12
N THR A 218 11.35 -6.75 10.68
CA THR A 218 10.34 -5.82 11.19
C THR A 218 10.13 -5.97 12.70
N PHE A 219 10.09 -7.21 13.22
CA PHE A 219 9.97 -7.41 14.67
C PHE A 219 11.20 -6.92 15.45
N ASN A 220 12.41 -7.12 14.94
CA ASN A 220 13.64 -6.57 15.54
C ASN A 220 13.56 -5.03 15.58
N PHE A 221 13.28 -4.39 14.45
CA PHE A 221 13.13 -2.93 14.34
C PHE A 221 12.09 -2.38 15.35
N MET A 222 10.92 -3.01 15.46
CA MET A 222 9.89 -2.60 16.42
C MET A 222 10.33 -2.69 17.88
N ILE A 223 11.17 -3.67 18.23
CA ILE A 223 11.70 -3.86 19.60
C ILE A 223 12.77 -2.80 19.91
N VAL A 224 13.71 -2.56 18.99
CA VAL A 224 14.75 -1.52 19.12
C VAL A 224 14.10 -0.13 19.23
N PHE A 225 13.18 0.19 18.32
CA PHE A 225 12.47 1.47 18.30
C PHE A 225 11.68 1.71 19.61
N GLN A 226 11.10 0.66 20.21
CA GLN A 226 10.44 0.77 21.51
C GLN A 226 11.43 0.92 22.67
N ALA A 227 12.63 0.34 22.60
CA ALA A 227 13.67 0.50 23.61
C ALA A 227 14.25 1.93 23.63
N GLU A 228 14.48 2.51 22.46
CA GLU A 228 15.05 3.86 22.29
C GLU A 228 14.01 4.98 22.46
N HIS A 229 12.91 4.92 21.70
CA HIS A 229 11.97 6.04 21.53
C HIS A 229 10.68 5.88 22.35
N ASN A 230 10.50 4.75 23.04
CA ASN A 230 9.32 4.41 23.84
C ASN A 230 7.98 4.68 23.10
N ILE A 231 7.93 4.28 21.82
CA ILE A 231 6.83 4.59 20.88
C ILE A 231 5.44 4.24 21.40
N LEU A 232 5.29 3.18 22.21
CA LEU A 232 4.02 2.81 22.86
C LEU A 232 3.43 3.95 23.71
N MET A 233 4.25 4.85 24.23
CA MET A 233 3.80 6.02 25.00
C MET A 233 3.52 7.25 24.13
N HIS A 234 4.00 7.32 22.89
CA HIS A 234 3.88 8.48 22.02
C HIS A 234 2.45 8.69 21.49
N LEU A 235 2.02 9.97 21.38
CA LEU A 235 0.64 10.30 21.00
C LEU A 235 0.31 9.88 19.57
N PHE A 236 1.17 10.18 18.59
CA PHE A 236 0.88 9.83 17.19
C PHE A 236 0.82 8.32 16.95
N HIS A 237 1.58 7.52 17.70
CA HIS A 237 1.45 6.05 17.65
C HIS A 237 0.09 5.61 18.19
N LYS A 238 -0.35 6.14 19.33
CA LYS A 238 -1.68 5.87 19.89
C LYS A 238 -2.81 6.26 18.95
N LEU A 239 -2.69 7.39 18.24
CA LEU A 239 -3.65 7.81 17.20
C LEU A 239 -3.64 6.86 15.99
N GLY A 240 -2.46 6.41 15.54
CA GLY A 240 -2.34 5.39 14.49
C GLY A 240 -2.99 4.07 14.87
N VAL A 241 -2.77 3.60 16.10
CA VAL A 241 -3.41 2.40 16.67
C VAL A 241 -4.93 2.56 16.69
N VAL A 242 -5.46 3.70 17.16
CA VAL A 242 -6.91 3.99 17.13
C VAL A 242 -7.46 4.02 15.69
N GLY A 243 -6.74 4.62 14.75
CA GLY A 243 -7.12 4.65 13.34
C GLY A 243 -7.20 3.26 12.70
N VAL A 244 -6.20 2.40 12.95
CA VAL A 244 -6.16 1.03 12.41
C VAL A 244 -7.23 0.14 13.05
N PHE A 245 -7.40 0.16 14.38
CA PHE A 245 -8.47 -0.60 15.04
C PHE A 245 -9.87 -0.08 14.65
N GLY A 246 -10.05 1.23 14.56
CA GLY A 246 -11.30 1.85 14.13
C GLY A 246 -11.67 1.51 12.68
N GLY A 247 -10.73 1.66 11.74
CA GLY A 247 -10.93 1.26 10.35
C GLY A 247 -11.27 -0.22 10.20
N SER A 248 -10.60 -1.09 10.97
CA SER A 248 -10.91 -2.53 11.01
C SER A 248 -12.33 -2.82 11.53
N LEU A 249 -12.74 -2.16 12.62
CA LEU A 249 -14.08 -2.27 13.19
C LEU A 249 -15.15 -1.79 12.20
N PHE A 250 -14.97 -0.61 11.59
CA PHE A 250 -15.91 -0.05 10.63
C PHE A 250 -15.98 -0.85 9.33
N SER A 251 -14.86 -1.44 8.87
CA SER A 251 -14.86 -2.34 7.71
C SER A 251 -15.68 -3.61 7.95
N VAL A 252 -15.60 -4.19 9.15
CA VAL A 252 -16.44 -5.35 9.53
C VAL A 252 -17.89 -4.92 9.70
N MET A 253 -18.15 -3.81 10.41
CA MET A 253 -19.50 -3.30 10.66
C MET A 253 -20.25 -2.96 9.37
N HIS A 254 -19.61 -2.24 8.44
CA HIS A 254 -20.17 -1.93 7.13
C HIS A 254 -20.45 -3.20 6.32
N GLY A 255 -19.48 -4.13 6.27
CA GLY A 255 -19.67 -5.43 5.61
C GLY A 255 -20.85 -6.22 6.19
N SER A 256 -21.00 -6.26 7.52
CA SER A 256 -22.14 -6.95 8.15
C SER A 256 -23.47 -6.29 7.85
N LEU A 257 -23.58 -4.95 7.92
CA LEU A 257 -24.82 -4.22 7.69
C LEU A 257 -25.29 -4.32 6.22
N VAL A 258 -24.37 -4.17 5.26
CA VAL A 258 -24.70 -4.38 3.84
C VAL A 258 -25.13 -5.83 3.58
N THR A 259 -24.46 -6.81 4.19
CA THR A 259 -24.81 -8.23 4.03
C THR A 259 -26.15 -8.59 4.68
N SER A 260 -26.49 -8.03 5.84
CA SER A 260 -27.76 -8.32 6.54
C SER A 260 -28.99 -7.68 5.89
N SER A 261 -28.80 -6.70 4.99
CA SER A 261 -29.87 -5.95 4.33
C SER A 261 -29.98 -6.22 2.83
N LEU A 262 -29.27 -7.23 2.31
CA LEU A 262 -29.36 -7.65 0.90
C LEU A 262 -30.80 -7.97 0.48
N ILE A 263 -31.19 -7.47 -0.70
CA ILE A 263 -32.50 -7.77 -1.30
C ILE A 263 -32.46 -9.21 -1.84
N ARG A 264 -33.47 -10.03 -1.49
CA ARG A 264 -33.49 -11.46 -1.87
C ARG A 264 -33.91 -11.65 -3.32
N GLU A 265 -32.93 -11.57 -4.21
CA GLU A 265 -33.03 -11.83 -5.65
C GLU A 265 -32.82 -13.33 -6.01
N THR A 266 -32.38 -14.18 -5.06
CA THR A 266 -32.00 -15.58 -5.29
C THR A 266 -32.79 -16.59 -4.45
N THR A 267 -32.69 -17.87 -4.82
CA THR A 267 -33.17 -19.02 -4.03
C THR A 267 -32.13 -19.48 -3.00
N GLU A 268 -32.54 -20.42 -2.13
CA GLU A 268 -31.70 -20.98 -1.04
C GLU A 268 -30.61 -21.96 -1.53
N ASN A 269 -30.65 -22.37 -2.80
CA ASN A 269 -29.74 -23.37 -3.38
C ASN A 269 -28.61 -22.75 -4.23
N GLU A 270 -28.54 -21.42 -4.33
CA GLU A 270 -27.52 -20.69 -5.10
C GLU A 270 -26.91 -19.55 -4.26
N SER A 271 -25.80 -18.97 -4.72
CA SER A 271 -25.16 -17.88 -3.96
C SER A 271 -25.94 -16.59 -4.09
N ALA A 272 -26.20 -15.91 -2.97
CA ALA A 272 -26.80 -14.57 -2.97
C ALA A 272 -26.02 -13.54 -3.81
N ASN A 273 -24.72 -13.79 -4.06
CA ASN A 273 -23.89 -12.98 -4.94
C ASN A 273 -24.42 -12.92 -6.40
N GLU A 274 -25.06 -13.99 -6.89
CA GLU A 274 -25.65 -14.04 -8.25
C GLU A 274 -26.89 -13.14 -8.39
N GLY A 275 -27.43 -12.65 -7.26
CA GLY A 275 -28.45 -11.60 -7.23
C GLY A 275 -27.92 -10.22 -7.63
N TYR A 276 -26.62 -9.96 -7.43
CA TYR A 276 -25.98 -8.76 -7.97
C TYR A 276 -25.64 -8.96 -9.45
N ARG A 277 -25.98 -7.96 -10.28
CA ARG A 277 -25.55 -7.89 -11.68
C ARG A 277 -24.71 -6.66 -11.90
N PHE A 278 -23.55 -6.83 -12.53
CA PHE A 278 -22.69 -5.71 -12.90
C PHE A 278 -23.46 -4.73 -13.79
N SER A 279 -23.32 -3.44 -13.51
CA SER A 279 -24.10 -2.36 -14.13
C SER A 279 -25.63 -2.38 -13.89
N LYS A 280 -26.12 -3.04 -12.83
CA LYS A 280 -27.47 -2.76 -12.28
C LYS A 280 -27.49 -1.33 -11.70
N GLU A 281 -28.55 -0.58 -11.99
CA GLU A 281 -28.72 0.83 -11.55
C GLU A 281 -29.34 0.95 -10.15
N GLU A 282 -30.11 -0.05 -9.70
CA GLU A 282 -30.74 -0.06 -8.38
C GLU A 282 -29.78 -0.63 -7.32
N GLU A 283 -29.79 -0.03 -6.11
CA GLU A 283 -29.09 -0.54 -4.94
C GLU A 283 -29.51 -1.99 -4.60
N THR A 284 -28.55 -2.85 -4.26
CA THR A 284 -28.80 -4.27 -3.96
C THR A 284 -29.02 -4.60 -2.49
N TYR A 285 -29.04 -3.59 -1.62
CA TYR A 285 -29.32 -3.70 -0.19
C TYR A 285 -30.23 -2.55 0.27
N ASN A 286 -31.01 -2.78 1.33
CA ASN A 286 -31.89 -1.75 1.88
C ASN A 286 -31.19 -0.94 2.97
N ILE A 287 -30.77 0.29 2.63
CA ILE A 287 -30.13 1.21 3.57
C ILE A 287 -31.06 1.66 4.72
N LEU A 288 -32.39 1.64 4.53
CA LEU A 288 -33.35 2.08 5.55
C LEU A 288 -33.44 1.08 6.71
N THR A 289 -33.29 -0.23 6.45
CA THR A 289 -33.20 -1.25 7.52
C THR A 289 -31.92 -1.09 8.35
N ASN A 290 -30.79 -0.79 7.72
CA ASN A 290 -29.52 -0.52 8.44
C ASN A 290 -29.62 0.72 9.35
N GLY A 291 -30.46 1.69 8.98
CA GLY A 291 -30.77 2.86 9.82
C GLY A 291 -31.66 2.57 11.03
N ILE A 292 -32.28 1.38 11.10
CA ILE A 292 -33.11 0.92 12.21
C ILE A 292 -32.31 -0.01 13.12
N ASP A 293 -31.55 -0.96 12.55
CA ASP A 293 -30.76 -1.95 13.30
C ASP A 293 -29.52 -1.37 14.03
N CYS A 294 -29.30 -0.06 13.97
CA CYS A 294 -28.21 0.67 14.63
C CYS A 294 -28.63 1.54 15.83
N TRP A 295 -29.88 1.43 16.33
CA TRP A 295 -30.40 2.21 17.48
C TRP A 295 -31.03 1.34 18.58
#